data_AF-A0A937H6S9-F1
#
_entry.id   AF-A0A937H6S9-F1
#
_cell.length_a   1.000
_cell.length_b   1.000
_cell.length_c   1.000
_cell.angle_alpha   90.00
_cell.angle_beta   90.00
_cell.angle_gamma   90.00
#
_symmetry.space_group_name_H-M   'P 1'
#
loop_
_entity.id
_entity.type
_entity.pdbx_description
1 polymer ?
#
loop_
_entity_poly.entity_id
_entity_poly.type
_entity_poly.pdbx_seq_one_letter_code
_entity_poly.pdbx_strand_id
1 'polypeptide(L)'
;MFIFVVVAAALYLVLRSVLAKKQLSLKQFFAIYVGALFIIVLVGLAVTGRLHPVTASLGVALTMLARGLPIIMRMFQAVNIWRAIRAALGIAAVKNGPSAGNQSHVDSLYLKMTLDHDSGELDGEVIKGSFTGHILSQMSLDQLQSLRLELEADEGSCQLLDTFLNRYYGEAASDTPPGSEASSLTTQEAEAILGLRPPYTKADVISSHRKLMQKHHPDRGGDHEFAAKLNAAKDQVLSEL
;
A
#
# COMPACT_ATOMS: atom_id res chain seq x y z
N MET A 1 -60.10 -10.80 25.35
CA MET A 1 -59.61 -11.75 24.32
C MET A 1 -60.10 -11.40 22.92
N PHE A 2 -61.41 -11.22 22.71
CA PHE A 2 -61.99 -10.88 21.39
C PHE A 2 -61.42 -9.59 20.77
N ILE A 3 -61.31 -8.50 21.55
CA ILE A 3 -60.74 -7.23 21.08
C ILE A 3 -59.29 -7.38 20.58
N PHE A 4 -58.48 -8.24 21.23
CA PHE A 4 -57.09 -8.46 20.85
C PHE A 4 -56.97 -9.20 19.51
N VAL A 5 -57.85 -10.19 19.27
CA VAL A 5 -57.91 -10.91 18.00
C VAL A 5 -58.35 -9.98 16.87
N VAL A 6 -59.33 -9.11 17.12
CA VAL A 6 -59.81 -8.12 16.15
C VAL A 6 -58.72 -7.11 15.81
N VAL A 7 -57.99 -6.59 16.80
CA VAL A 7 -56.88 -5.66 16.59
C VAL A 7 -55.72 -6.32 15.84
N ALA A 8 -55.35 -7.55 16.20
CA ALA A 8 -54.31 -8.30 15.49
C ALA A 8 -54.68 -8.60 14.03
N ALA A 9 -55.94 -8.97 13.77
CA ALA A 9 -56.44 -9.21 12.42
C ALA A 9 -56.48 -7.92 11.58
N ALA A 10 -56.93 -6.80 12.17
CA ALA A 10 -56.93 -5.49 11.49
C ALA A 10 -55.50 -5.04 11.14
N LEU A 11 -54.56 -5.21 12.07
CA LEU A 11 -53.16 -4.81 11.88
C LEU A 11 -52.48 -5.71 10.83
N TYR A 12 -52.78 -7.01 10.80
CA TYR A 12 -52.36 -7.91 9.74
C TYR A 12 -52.85 -7.47 8.36
N LEU A 13 -54.13 -7.11 8.23
CA LEU A 13 -54.72 -6.68 6.96
C LEU A 13 -54.10 -5.37 6.46
N VAL A 14 -53.85 -4.41 7.36
CA VAL A 14 -53.17 -3.15 7.02
C VAL A 14 -51.71 -3.40 6.63
N LEU A 15 -50.97 -4.22 7.38
CA LEU A 15 -49.58 -4.52 7.06
C LEU A 15 -49.47 -5.26 5.73
N ARG A 16 -50.38 -6.21 5.46
CA ARG A 16 -50.48 -6.93 4.20
C ARG A 16 -50.80 -6.00 3.03
N SER A 17 -51.73 -5.06 3.19
CA SER A 17 -52.10 -4.13 2.10
C SER A 17 -51.00 -3.11 1.79
N VAL A 18 -50.27 -2.64 2.80
CA VAL A 18 -49.15 -1.68 2.65
C VAL A 18 -47.90 -2.36 2.09
N LEU A 19 -47.58 -3.58 2.55
CA LEU A 19 -46.39 -4.31 2.08
C LEU A 19 -46.61 -5.00 0.72
N ALA A 20 -47.85 -5.30 0.32
CA ALA A 20 -48.15 -5.96 -0.96
C ALA A 20 -47.71 -5.16 -2.20
N LYS A 21 -47.56 -3.83 -2.09
CA LYS A 21 -47.15 -2.97 -3.20
C LYS A 21 -45.64 -2.70 -3.26
N LYS A 22 -44.86 -3.26 -2.32
CA LYS A 22 -43.43 -2.95 -2.16
C LYS A 22 -42.59 -4.19 -2.48
N GLN A 23 -41.59 -4.05 -3.37
CA GLN A 23 -40.61 -5.09 -3.73
C GLN A 23 -39.63 -5.33 -2.55
N LEU A 24 -40.12 -5.91 -1.46
CA LEU A 24 -39.32 -6.17 -0.26
C LEU A 24 -38.61 -7.52 -0.38
N SER A 25 -37.33 -7.55 -0.01
CA SER A 25 -36.58 -8.81 0.13
C SER A 25 -37.22 -9.68 1.22
N LEU A 26 -37.18 -11.01 1.06
CA LEU A 26 -37.69 -11.99 2.05
C LEU A 26 -37.20 -11.69 3.47
N LYS A 27 -35.94 -11.26 3.63
CA LYS A 27 -35.38 -10.89 4.95
C LYS A 27 -36.05 -9.67 5.57
N GLN A 28 -36.35 -8.65 4.77
CA GLN A 28 -37.03 -7.43 5.23
C GLN A 28 -38.50 -7.70 5.55
N PHE A 29 -39.16 -8.54 4.75
CA PHE A 29 -40.54 -8.96 5.00
C PHE A 29 -40.66 -9.70 6.35
N PHE A 30 -39.80 -10.70 6.59
CA PHE A 30 -39.76 -11.41 7.86
C PHE A 30 -39.41 -10.49 9.04
N ALA A 31 -38.44 -9.58 8.89
CA ALA A 31 -38.06 -8.66 9.95
C ALA A 31 -39.22 -7.72 10.36
N ILE A 32 -39.95 -7.17 9.39
CA ILE A 32 -41.10 -6.28 9.66
C ILE A 32 -42.22 -7.06 10.36
N TYR A 33 -42.51 -8.28 9.92
CA TYR A 33 -43.60 -9.08 10.47
C TYR A 33 -43.31 -9.56 11.90
N VAL A 34 -42.07 -10.00 12.17
CA VAL A 34 -41.60 -10.35 13.52
C VAL A 34 -41.62 -9.12 14.44
N GLY A 35 -41.18 -7.96 13.95
CA GLY A 35 -41.24 -6.71 14.70
C GLY A 35 -42.67 -6.29 15.06
N ALA A 36 -43.60 -6.37 14.11
CA ALA A 36 -45.02 -6.07 14.34
C ALA A 36 -45.64 -7.02 15.37
N LEU A 37 -45.37 -8.32 15.27
CA LEU A 37 -45.82 -9.32 16.24
C LEU A 37 -45.28 -9.02 17.65
N PHE A 38 -43.99 -8.67 17.75
CA PHE A 38 -43.37 -8.32 19.02
C PHE A 38 -44.04 -7.11 19.69
N ILE A 39 -44.37 -6.06 18.92
CA ILE A 39 -45.09 -4.89 19.42
C ILE A 39 -46.49 -5.28 19.92
N ILE A 40 -47.22 -6.10 19.17
CA ILE A 40 -48.56 -6.57 19.57
C ILE A 40 -48.49 -7.36 20.89
N VAL A 41 -47.50 -8.24 21.03
CA VAL A 41 -47.27 -9.00 22.27
C VAL A 41 -46.95 -8.06 23.43
N LEU A 42 -46.06 -7.07 23.23
CA LEU A 42 -45.74 -6.07 24.26
C LEU A 42 -46.97 -5.26 24.70
N VAL A 43 -47.79 -4.80 23.75
CA VAL A 43 -49.05 -4.09 24.05
C VAL A 43 -50.03 -4.99 24.81
N GLY A 44 -50.13 -6.28 24.44
CA GLY A 44 -50.93 -7.26 25.18
C GLY A 44 -50.45 -7.47 26.62
N LEU A 45 -49.14 -7.54 26.83
CA LEU A 45 -48.55 -7.60 28.17
C LEU A 45 -48.77 -6.30 28.97
N ALA A 46 -48.82 -5.14 28.29
CA ALA A 46 -49.15 -3.85 28.90
C ALA A 46 -50.58 -3.84 29.44
N VAL A 47 -51.54 -4.21 28.60
CA VAL A 47 -52.97 -4.19 28.93
C VAL A 47 -53.32 -5.22 30.00
N THR A 48 -52.60 -6.35 30.07
CA THR A 48 -52.81 -7.38 31.10
C THR A 48 -52.14 -7.04 32.44
N GLY A 49 -51.43 -5.90 32.55
CA GLY A 49 -50.71 -5.50 33.76
C GLY A 49 -49.45 -6.34 34.05
N ARG A 50 -49.07 -7.24 33.13
CA ARG A 50 -47.91 -8.14 33.25
C ARG A 50 -46.66 -7.61 32.56
N LEU A 51 -46.63 -6.31 32.24
CA LEU A 51 -45.46 -5.67 31.63
C LEU A 51 -44.30 -5.50 32.61
N HIS A 52 -44.59 -5.43 33.91
CA HIS A 52 -43.59 -5.20 34.96
C HIS A 52 -42.39 -6.19 34.96
N PRO A 53 -42.56 -7.52 34.81
CA PRO A 53 -41.43 -8.43 34.67
C PRO A 53 -40.62 -8.20 33.37
N VAL A 54 -41.26 -7.74 32.29
CA VAL A 54 -40.58 -7.44 31.02
C VAL A 54 -39.77 -6.15 31.13
N THR A 55 -40.32 -5.10 31.76
CA THR A 55 -39.58 -3.85 31.98
C THR A 55 -38.45 -4.03 32.99
N ALA A 56 -38.65 -4.83 34.03
CA ALA A 56 -37.60 -5.17 35.00
C ALA A 56 -36.45 -5.96 34.36
N SER A 57 -36.75 -6.98 33.55
CA SER A 57 -35.73 -7.74 32.83
C SER A 57 -34.99 -6.90 31.79
N LEU A 58 -35.68 -5.97 31.12
CA LEU A 58 -35.05 -5.02 30.20
C LEU A 58 -34.07 -4.06 30.92
N GLY A 59 -34.44 -3.59 32.11
CA GLY A 59 -33.56 -2.76 32.95
C GLY A 59 -32.32 -3.52 33.43
N VAL A 60 -32.46 -4.79 33.82
CA VAL A 60 -31.34 -5.67 34.17
C VAL A 60 -30.43 -5.92 32.96
N ALA A 61 -31.00 -6.19 31.79
CA ALA A 61 -30.22 -6.39 30.57
C ALA A 61 -29.44 -5.13 30.15
N LEU A 62 -30.08 -3.96 30.25
CA LEU A 62 -29.45 -2.68 29.91
C LEU A 62 -28.30 -2.34 30.87
N THR A 63 -28.48 -2.57 32.17
CA THR A 63 -27.42 -2.35 33.17
C THR A 63 -26.27 -3.34 33.03
N MET A 64 -26.53 -4.60 32.66
CA MET A 64 -25.49 -5.57 32.32
C MET A 64 -24.71 -5.18 31.06
N LEU A 65 -25.39 -4.72 30.02
CA LEU A 65 -24.73 -4.26 28.79
C LEU A 65 -23.87 -3.01 29.03
N ALA A 66 -24.39 -2.02 29.76
CA ALA A 66 -23.66 -0.82 30.10
C ALA A 66 -22.41 -1.13 30.96
N ARG A 67 -22.51 -2.11 31.87
CA ARG A 67 -21.39 -2.56 32.70
C ARG A 67 -20.38 -3.43 31.94
N GLY A 68 -20.83 -4.10 30.88
CA GLY A 68 -19.98 -4.85 29.95
C GLY A 68 -19.22 -3.98 28.95
N LEU A 69 -19.70 -2.78 28.65
CA LEU A 69 -19.10 -1.84 27.70
C LEU A 69 -17.60 -1.55 27.96
N PRO A 70 -17.14 -1.23 29.18
CA PRO A 70 -15.72 -1.01 29.44
C PRO A 70 -14.87 -2.29 29.30
N ILE A 71 -15.45 -3.47 29.55
CA ILE A 71 -14.76 -4.76 29.36
C ILE A 71 -14.60 -5.03 27.86
N ILE A 72 -15.62 -4.75 27.05
CA ILE A 72 -15.57 -4.87 25.60
C ILE A 72 -14.52 -3.91 25.01
N MET A 73 -14.47 -2.66 25.48
CA MET A 73 -13.45 -1.69 25.06
C MET A 73 -12.04 -2.14 25.46
N ARG A 74 -11.86 -2.68 26.67
CA ARG A 74 -10.58 -3.26 27.11
C ARG A 74 -10.20 -4.49 26.31
N MET A 75 -11.15 -5.33 25.93
CA MET A 75 -10.91 -6.50 25.08
C MET A 75 -10.49 -6.09 23.67
N PHE A 76 -11.06 -5.00 23.13
CA PHE A 76 -10.62 -4.42 21.86
C PHE A 76 -9.18 -3.87 21.94
N GLN A 77 -8.83 -3.18 23.04
CA GLN A 77 -7.45 -2.75 23.29
C GLN A 77 -6.49 -3.94 23.45
N ALA A 78 -6.91 -4.99 24.17
CA ALA A 78 -6.14 -6.21 24.33
C ALA A 78 -5.90 -6.94 23.00
N VAL A 79 -6.87 -6.95 22.09
CA VAL A 79 -6.70 -7.48 20.73
C VAL A 79 -5.66 -6.67 19.95
N ASN A 80 -5.66 -5.33 20.07
CA ASN A 80 -4.66 -4.49 19.41
C ASN A 80 -3.26 -4.68 20.00
N ILE A 81 -3.15 -4.78 21.32
CA ILE A 81 -1.89 -5.07 22.01
C ILE A 81 -1.39 -6.47 21.66
N TRP A 82 -2.29 -7.47 21.59
CA TRP A 82 -1.92 -8.84 21.24
C TRP A 82 -1.51 -8.98 19.77
N ARG A 83 -2.10 -8.20 18.85
CA ARG A 83 -1.63 -8.05 17.47
C ARG A 83 -0.23 -7.42 17.43
N ALA A 84 0.02 -6.38 18.21
CA ALA A 84 1.32 -5.72 18.29
C ALA A 84 2.41 -6.64 18.87
N ILE A 85 2.09 -7.40 19.93
CA ILE A 85 3.01 -8.39 20.53
C ILE A 85 3.29 -9.53 19.55
N ARG A 86 2.28 -10.03 18.83
CA ARG A 86 2.49 -11.06 17.78
C ARG A 86 3.36 -10.58 16.63
N ALA A 87 3.23 -9.31 16.24
CA ALA A 87 4.09 -8.68 15.24
C ALA A 87 5.54 -8.53 15.76
N ALA A 88 5.71 -8.06 17.01
CA ALA A 88 7.02 -7.88 17.64
C ALA A 88 7.76 -9.19 17.92
N LEU A 89 7.05 -10.28 18.23
CA LEU A 89 7.64 -11.61 18.43
C LEU A 89 7.84 -12.41 17.14
N GLY A 90 7.40 -11.92 15.98
CA GLY A 90 7.52 -12.67 14.71
C GLY A 90 6.72 -13.98 14.66
N ILE A 91 5.82 -14.23 15.63
CA ILE A 91 4.97 -15.44 15.72
C ILE A 91 3.67 -15.26 14.93
N ALA A 92 3.43 -14.09 14.34
CA ALA A 92 2.43 -13.92 13.31
C ALA A 92 2.88 -14.69 12.05
N ALA A 93 2.51 -15.97 12.00
CA ALA A 93 2.57 -16.79 10.79
C ALA A 93 2.04 -15.95 9.61
N VAL A 94 2.96 -15.67 8.69
CA VAL A 94 2.73 -15.11 7.36
C VAL A 94 1.55 -15.85 6.73
N LYS A 95 0.38 -15.23 6.81
CA LYS A 95 -0.81 -15.65 6.06
C LYS A 95 -1.46 -14.45 5.42
N ASN A 96 -0.63 -13.63 4.77
CA ASN A 96 -1.04 -12.80 3.66
C ASN A 96 -0.27 -13.34 2.46
N GLY A 97 -1.00 -13.99 1.55
CA GLY A 97 -0.50 -14.17 0.18
C GLY A 97 -0.21 -12.79 -0.44
N PRO A 98 0.50 -12.74 -1.58
CA PRO A 98 1.02 -11.50 -2.15
C PRO A 98 -0.12 -10.48 -2.28
N SER A 99 0.00 -9.39 -1.52
CA SER A 99 -0.82 -8.20 -1.73
C SER A 99 -0.44 -7.68 -3.10
N ALA A 100 -1.35 -7.79 -4.06
CA ALA A 100 -1.27 -7.14 -5.37
C ALA A 100 -1.45 -5.61 -5.21
N GLY A 101 -0.57 -4.97 -4.41
CA GLY A 101 -0.75 -3.58 -4.01
C GLY A 101 0.40 -2.96 -3.21
N ASN A 102 1.63 -3.50 -3.29
CA ASN A 102 2.81 -2.83 -2.69
C ASN A 102 3.71 -2.11 -3.69
N GLN A 103 3.31 -2.08 -4.96
CA GLN A 103 3.99 -1.29 -5.98
C GLN A 103 3.04 -0.22 -6.51
N SER A 104 3.40 1.04 -6.33
CA SER A 104 2.70 2.15 -6.99
C SER A 104 3.28 2.32 -8.38
N HIS A 105 2.39 2.30 -9.38
CA HIS A 105 2.75 2.53 -10.77
C HIS A 105 2.32 3.95 -11.12
N VAL A 106 3.25 4.74 -11.67
CA VAL A 106 3.00 6.09 -12.15
C VAL A 106 3.36 6.12 -13.62
N ASP A 107 2.34 6.18 -14.46
CA ASP A 107 2.48 6.23 -15.92
C ASP A 107 2.42 7.69 -16.38
N SER A 108 3.42 8.13 -17.15
CA SER A 108 3.45 9.40 -17.87
C SER A 108 3.49 9.17 -19.38
N LEU A 109 3.60 10.24 -20.16
CA LEU A 109 3.62 10.17 -21.64
C LEU A 109 4.87 9.49 -22.21
N TYR A 110 5.98 9.54 -21.48
CA TYR A 110 7.28 9.01 -21.90
C TYR A 110 7.86 7.98 -20.94
N LEU A 111 7.41 7.93 -19.69
CA LEU A 111 7.96 7.06 -18.64
C LEU A 111 6.86 6.24 -17.99
N LYS A 112 7.19 4.99 -17.68
CA LYS A 112 6.42 4.14 -16.79
C LYS A 112 7.26 3.86 -15.56
N MET A 113 6.87 4.42 -14.42
CA MET A 113 7.61 4.29 -13.16
C MET A 113 6.91 3.31 -12.23
N THR A 114 7.71 2.55 -11.50
CA THR A 114 7.28 1.61 -10.48
C THR A 114 8.04 1.92 -9.20
N LEU A 115 7.31 2.18 -8.12
CA LEU A 115 7.85 2.39 -6.78
C LEU A 115 7.43 1.23 -5.89
N ASP A 116 8.40 0.44 -5.43
CA ASP A 116 8.16 -0.61 -4.44
C ASP A 116 8.15 0.01 -3.03
N HIS A 117 7.03 -0.16 -2.31
CA HIS A 117 6.86 0.43 -0.98
C HIS A 117 7.54 -0.38 0.14
N ASP A 118 7.94 -1.64 -0.12
CA ASP A 118 8.69 -2.44 0.84
C ASP A 118 10.19 -2.16 0.77
N SER A 119 10.75 -2.06 -0.43
CA SER A 119 12.19 -1.74 -0.62
C SER A 119 12.46 -0.24 -0.71
N GLY A 120 11.45 0.57 -1.05
CA GLY A 120 11.62 2.00 -1.35
C GLY A 120 12.26 2.27 -2.71
N GLU A 121 12.49 1.23 -3.52
CA GLU A 121 13.15 1.34 -4.83
C GLU A 121 12.22 1.94 -5.87
N LEU A 122 12.74 2.90 -6.63
CA LEU A 122 12.04 3.57 -7.72
C LEU A 122 12.78 3.27 -9.01
N ASP A 123 12.15 2.55 -9.93
CA ASP A 123 12.71 2.34 -11.27
C ASP A 123 11.65 2.62 -12.33
N GLY A 124 12.07 2.79 -13.58
CA GLY A 124 11.12 2.99 -14.66
C GLY A 124 11.65 2.64 -16.03
N GLU A 125 10.72 2.52 -16.95
CA GLU A 125 10.94 2.17 -18.34
C GLU A 125 10.54 3.35 -19.24
N VAL A 126 11.37 3.64 -20.23
CA VAL A 126 11.05 4.62 -21.26
C VAL A 126 10.08 3.99 -22.27
N ILE A 127 8.87 4.51 -22.37
CA ILE A 127 7.82 3.97 -23.26
C ILE A 127 7.72 4.71 -24.60
N LYS A 128 8.36 5.88 -24.73
CA LYS A 128 8.29 6.72 -25.92
C LYS A 128 9.58 7.51 -26.10
N GLY A 129 9.98 7.75 -27.34
CA GLY A 129 11.15 8.54 -27.70
C GLY A 129 12.37 7.69 -28.10
N SER A 130 13.55 8.30 -28.10
CA SER A 130 14.79 7.70 -28.63
C SER A 130 15.27 6.49 -27.81
N PHE A 131 14.87 6.41 -26.54
CA PHE A 131 15.30 5.36 -25.60
C PHE A 131 14.21 4.34 -25.27
N THR A 132 13.17 4.23 -26.11
CA THR A 132 12.04 3.31 -25.87
C THR A 132 12.51 1.88 -25.55
N GLY A 133 11.95 1.28 -24.49
CA GLY A 133 12.26 -0.06 -23.99
C GLY A 133 13.50 -0.16 -23.09
N HIS A 134 14.16 0.96 -22.78
CA HIS A 134 15.28 0.98 -21.84
C HIS A 134 14.79 1.26 -20.42
N ILE A 135 15.43 0.59 -19.45
CA ILE A 135 15.20 0.81 -18.02
C ILE A 135 16.14 1.93 -17.55
N LEU A 136 15.62 2.88 -16.76
CA LEU A 136 16.37 4.05 -16.29
C LEU A 136 17.63 3.65 -15.49
N SER A 137 17.55 2.61 -14.66
CA SER A 137 18.69 2.09 -13.90
C SER A 137 19.84 1.53 -14.76
N GLN A 138 19.56 1.18 -16.02
CA GLN A 138 20.55 0.63 -16.96
C GLN A 138 21.14 1.70 -17.90
N MET A 139 20.55 2.90 -17.94
CA MET A 139 21.01 4.01 -18.78
C MET A 139 22.22 4.71 -18.14
N SER A 140 23.15 5.19 -18.98
CA SER A 140 24.24 6.04 -18.49
C SER A 140 23.75 7.44 -18.16
N LEU A 141 24.53 8.19 -17.37
CA LEU A 141 24.20 9.57 -17.01
C LEU A 141 24.03 10.47 -18.25
N ASP A 142 24.88 10.29 -19.28
CA ASP A 142 24.76 11.01 -20.57
C ASP A 142 23.44 10.67 -21.32
N GLN A 143 23.01 9.42 -21.25
CA GLN A 143 21.76 8.97 -21.86
C GLN A 143 20.55 9.53 -21.10
N LEU A 144 20.61 9.58 -19.77
CA LEU A 144 19.56 10.18 -18.94
C LEU A 144 19.47 11.69 -19.17
N GLN A 145 20.59 12.40 -19.36
CA GLN A 145 20.59 13.82 -19.73
C GLN A 145 20.02 14.06 -21.13
N SER A 146 20.35 13.19 -22.08
CA SER A 146 19.78 13.25 -23.44
C SER A 146 18.27 12.98 -23.44
N LEU A 147 17.83 12.02 -22.63
CA LEU A 147 16.41 11.74 -22.40
C LEU A 147 15.71 12.96 -21.81
N ARG A 148 16.29 13.64 -20.81
CA ARG A 148 15.71 14.85 -20.20
C ARG A 148 15.40 15.94 -21.23
N LEU A 149 16.29 16.16 -22.20
CA LEU A 149 16.07 17.12 -23.29
C LEU A 149 14.86 16.73 -24.16
N GLU A 150 14.63 15.43 -24.36
CA GLU A 150 13.46 14.91 -25.09
C GLU A 150 12.16 15.00 -24.27
N LEU A 151 12.27 14.96 -22.94
CA LEU A 151 11.16 15.10 -22.01
C LEU A 151 10.72 16.56 -21.77
N GLU A 152 11.47 17.58 -22.20
CA GLU A 152 11.13 19.00 -21.97
C GLU A 152 9.70 19.37 -22.44
N ALA A 153 9.15 18.64 -23.41
CA ALA A 153 7.78 18.83 -23.88
C ALA A 153 6.68 18.33 -22.91
N ASP A 154 7.01 17.50 -21.92
CA ASP A 154 6.09 16.91 -20.93
C ASP A 154 6.60 17.09 -19.49
N GLU A 155 6.02 18.05 -18.78
CA GLU A 155 6.38 18.41 -17.40
C GLU A 155 6.29 17.21 -16.43
N GLY A 156 5.31 16.33 -16.62
CA GLY A 156 5.12 15.14 -15.79
C GLY A 156 6.26 14.12 -15.93
N SER A 157 6.71 13.83 -17.15
CA SER A 157 7.84 12.93 -17.38
C SER A 157 9.16 13.53 -16.89
N CYS A 158 9.38 14.84 -17.06
CA CYS A 158 10.53 15.53 -16.49
C CYS A 158 10.59 15.38 -14.96
N GLN A 159 9.48 15.61 -14.25
CA GLN A 159 9.44 15.50 -12.80
C GLN A 159 9.76 14.08 -12.29
N LEU A 160 9.28 13.06 -13.00
CA LEU A 160 9.57 11.66 -12.67
C LEU A 160 11.05 11.32 -12.89
N LEU A 161 11.62 11.74 -14.01
CA LEU A 161 13.05 11.58 -14.29
C LEU A 161 13.91 12.34 -13.27
N ASP A 162 13.55 13.57 -12.91
CA ASP A 162 14.25 14.36 -11.90
C ASP A 162 14.17 13.71 -10.52
N THR A 163 13.03 13.10 -10.17
CA THR A 163 12.89 12.36 -8.91
C THR A 163 13.81 11.13 -8.89
N PHE A 164 13.89 10.40 -10.00
CA PHE A 164 14.81 9.27 -10.16
C PHE A 164 16.28 9.74 -10.10
N LEU A 165 16.64 10.77 -10.85
CA LEU A 165 17.99 11.34 -10.85
C LEU A 165 18.39 11.86 -9.48
N ASN A 166 17.49 12.55 -8.78
CA ASN A 166 17.76 13.05 -7.43
C ASN A 166 17.94 11.91 -6.43
N ARG A 167 17.20 10.80 -6.59
CA ARG A 167 17.33 9.64 -5.71
C ARG A 167 18.62 8.86 -5.91
N TYR A 168 19.04 8.65 -7.16
CA TYR A 168 20.22 7.83 -7.48
C TYR A 168 21.51 8.64 -7.66
N TYR A 169 21.40 9.93 -7.98
CA TYR A 169 22.52 10.82 -8.29
C TYR A 169 22.45 12.19 -7.58
N GLY A 170 21.41 12.46 -6.78
CA GLY A 170 21.14 13.78 -6.20
C GLY A 170 21.83 14.11 -4.88
N GLU A 171 22.69 13.23 -4.36
CA GLU A 171 23.55 13.59 -3.22
C GLU A 171 24.59 14.69 -3.55
N ALA A 172 24.56 15.27 -4.77
CA ALA A 172 25.45 16.34 -5.19
C ALA A 172 24.88 17.77 -5.06
N ALA A 173 23.62 18.00 -4.66
CA ALA A 173 23.13 19.38 -4.52
C ALA A 173 22.03 19.58 -3.46
N SER A 174 22.41 20.31 -2.39
CA SER A 174 21.58 21.07 -1.42
C SER A 174 20.72 20.29 -0.40
N ASP A 175 21.27 20.00 0.78
CA ASP A 175 21.18 20.88 1.98
C ASP A 175 21.76 20.16 3.23
N THR A 176 22.72 20.82 3.87
CA THR A 176 23.53 20.33 5.01
C THR A 176 22.73 20.03 6.29
N PRO A 177 23.02 18.91 6.97
CA PRO A 177 23.44 18.95 8.39
C PRO A 177 24.93 18.59 8.54
N PRO A 178 25.64 19.14 9.54
CA PRO A 178 27.11 19.17 9.55
C PRO A 178 27.68 17.82 9.98
N GLY A 179 28.53 17.25 9.12
CA GLY A 179 29.44 16.16 9.49
C GLY A 179 29.17 14.86 8.77
N SER A 180 29.54 14.78 7.49
CA SER A 180 30.28 13.63 6.99
C SER A 180 30.93 14.01 5.67
N GLU A 181 32.22 13.79 5.58
CA GLU A 181 33.05 14.13 4.44
C GLU A 181 32.54 13.46 3.16
N ALA A 182 32.50 14.25 2.10
CA ALA A 182 32.24 13.80 0.75
C ALA A 182 33.30 12.78 0.31
N SER A 183 32.86 11.60 -0.12
CA SER A 183 33.63 10.78 -1.04
C SER A 183 32.91 10.76 -2.38
N SER A 184 33.07 11.84 -3.15
CA SER A 184 33.09 11.73 -4.60
C SER A 184 33.93 10.52 -4.95
N LEU A 185 33.32 9.54 -5.63
CA LEU A 185 33.92 8.24 -5.88
C LEU A 185 35.28 8.42 -6.55
N THR A 186 36.35 8.23 -5.79
CA THR A 186 37.71 8.57 -6.24
C THR A 186 38.12 7.63 -7.36
N THR A 187 39.04 8.02 -8.24
CA THR A 187 39.58 7.13 -9.29
C THR A 187 40.04 5.80 -8.71
N GLN A 188 40.68 5.85 -7.54
CA GLN A 188 41.19 4.67 -6.85
C GLN A 188 40.08 3.75 -6.35
N GLU A 189 38.97 4.31 -5.87
CA GLU A 189 37.76 3.55 -5.51
C GLU A 189 37.06 3.00 -6.74
N ALA A 190 36.99 3.76 -7.83
CA ALA A 190 36.41 3.33 -9.11
C ALA A 190 37.19 2.15 -9.71
N GLU A 191 38.53 2.23 -9.70
CA GLU A 191 39.43 1.15 -10.08
C GLU A 191 39.25 -0.09 -9.20
N ALA A 192 39.11 0.11 -7.87
CA ALA A 192 38.88 -0.99 -6.93
C ALA A 192 37.53 -1.69 -7.17
N ILE A 193 36.47 -0.93 -7.44
CA ILE A 193 35.12 -1.45 -7.75
C ILE A 193 35.14 -2.24 -9.07
N LEU A 194 35.86 -1.75 -10.08
CA LEU A 194 36.00 -2.44 -11.38
C LEU A 194 37.04 -3.57 -11.36
N GLY A 195 37.82 -3.70 -10.28
CA GLY A 195 38.89 -4.68 -10.15
C GLY A 195 40.04 -4.46 -11.12
N LEU A 196 40.33 -3.20 -11.47
CA LEU A 196 41.39 -2.81 -12.40
C LEU A 196 42.64 -2.36 -11.65
N ARG A 197 43.82 -2.54 -12.27
CA ARG A 197 45.08 -1.95 -11.82
C ARG A 197 45.82 -1.35 -13.01
N PRO A 198 46.39 -0.14 -12.90
CA PRO A 198 47.19 0.45 -13.97
C PRO A 198 48.39 -0.44 -14.35
N PRO A 199 48.79 -0.51 -15.63
CA PRO A 199 48.16 0.14 -16.79
C PRO A 199 46.96 -0.68 -17.34
N TYR A 200 45.87 0.01 -17.67
CA TYR A 200 44.69 -0.55 -18.32
C TYR A 200 44.26 0.32 -19.50
N THR A 201 43.57 -0.27 -20.46
CA THR A 201 43.02 0.43 -21.64
C THR A 201 41.52 0.67 -21.50
N LYS A 202 40.95 1.58 -22.31
CA LYS A 202 39.49 1.78 -22.38
C LYS A 202 38.72 0.47 -22.64
N ALA A 203 39.31 -0.45 -23.42
CA ALA A 203 38.73 -1.76 -23.69
C ALA A 203 38.67 -2.64 -22.43
N ASP A 204 39.68 -2.57 -21.56
CA ASP A 204 39.72 -3.34 -20.31
C ASP A 204 38.64 -2.88 -19.34
N VAL A 205 38.44 -1.55 -19.22
CA VAL A 205 37.38 -0.93 -18.40
C VAL A 205 36.00 -1.43 -18.82
N ILE A 206 35.68 -1.37 -20.11
CA ILE A 206 34.40 -1.85 -20.65
C ILE A 206 34.23 -3.35 -20.41
N SER A 207 35.29 -4.13 -20.57
CA SER A 207 35.23 -5.59 -20.39
C SER A 207 34.98 -6.01 -18.94
N SER A 208 35.61 -5.32 -17.98
CA SER A 208 35.45 -5.57 -16.54
C SER A 208 34.08 -5.13 -16.05
N HIS A 209 33.62 -3.95 -16.48
CA HIS A 209 32.26 -3.48 -16.22
C HIS A 209 31.22 -4.47 -16.72
N ARG A 210 31.32 -4.93 -17.98
CA ARG A 210 30.39 -5.90 -18.56
C ARG A 210 30.32 -7.20 -17.76
N LYS A 211 31.46 -7.73 -17.31
CA LYS A 211 31.52 -8.97 -16.50
C LYS A 211 30.87 -8.79 -15.14
N LEU A 212 31.15 -7.67 -14.46
CA LEU A 212 30.58 -7.36 -13.15
C LEU A 212 29.08 -7.10 -13.25
N MET A 213 28.64 -6.38 -14.29
CA MET A 213 27.24 -6.09 -14.52
C MET A 213 26.44 -7.35 -14.84
N GLN A 214 26.99 -8.28 -15.63
CA GLN A 214 26.34 -9.57 -15.89
C GLN A 214 26.13 -10.42 -14.63
N LYS A 215 27.01 -10.26 -13.63
CA LYS A 215 26.96 -10.99 -12.35
C LYS A 215 26.03 -10.33 -11.34
N HIS A 216 25.98 -9.01 -11.33
CA HIS A 216 25.20 -8.22 -10.38
C HIS A 216 23.96 -7.57 -11.02
N HIS A 217 23.50 -8.11 -12.15
CA HIS A 217 22.34 -7.61 -12.85
C HIS A 217 21.08 -7.78 -11.98
N PRO A 218 20.25 -6.74 -11.82
CA PRO A 218 19.04 -6.83 -11.02
C PRO A 218 18.07 -7.93 -11.45
N ASP A 219 17.85 -8.09 -12.76
CA ASP A 219 17.01 -9.16 -13.34
C ASP A 219 17.49 -10.60 -13.03
N ARG A 220 18.70 -10.75 -12.49
CA ARG A 220 19.26 -12.05 -12.06
C ARG A 220 19.43 -12.15 -10.55
N GLY A 221 18.76 -11.30 -9.79
CA GLY A 221 18.85 -11.24 -8.33
C GLY A 221 20.04 -10.42 -7.81
N GLY A 222 20.58 -9.52 -8.63
CA GLY A 222 21.59 -8.56 -8.24
C GLY A 222 21.02 -7.33 -7.55
N ASP A 223 21.88 -6.55 -6.90
CA ASP A 223 21.54 -5.33 -6.18
C ASP A 223 21.56 -4.12 -7.14
N HIS A 224 20.42 -3.43 -7.29
CA HIS A 224 20.27 -2.24 -8.14
C HIS A 224 21.22 -1.11 -7.71
N GLU A 225 21.47 -0.94 -6.41
CA GLU A 225 22.43 0.06 -5.90
C GLU A 225 23.86 -0.29 -6.33
N PHE A 226 24.19 -1.58 -6.35
CA PHE A 226 25.51 -2.04 -6.79
C PHE A 226 25.67 -1.87 -8.30
N ALA A 227 24.62 -2.10 -9.09
CA ALA A 227 24.62 -1.83 -10.52
C ALA A 227 24.85 -0.33 -10.82
N ALA A 228 24.19 0.55 -10.05
CA ALA A 228 24.40 1.99 -10.14
C ALA A 228 25.85 2.40 -9.78
N LYS A 229 26.41 1.86 -8.68
CA LYS A 229 27.81 2.06 -8.28
C LYS A 229 28.79 1.58 -9.36
N LEU A 230 28.49 0.47 -10.01
CA LEU A 230 29.31 -0.07 -11.09
C LEU A 230 29.29 0.81 -12.35
N ASN A 231 28.13 1.39 -12.68
CA ASN A 231 28.00 2.38 -13.75
C ASN A 231 28.79 3.66 -13.44
N ALA A 232 28.65 4.19 -12.23
CA ALA A 232 29.39 5.36 -11.77
C ALA A 232 30.91 5.15 -11.81
N ALA A 233 31.40 3.98 -11.37
CA ALA A 233 32.82 3.63 -11.42
C ALA A 233 33.36 3.56 -12.86
N LYS A 234 32.59 2.99 -13.79
CA LYS A 234 32.96 2.95 -15.23
C LYS A 234 33.06 4.36 -15.80
N ASP A 235 32.09 5.22 -15.50
CA ASP A 235 32.07 6.59 -16.02
C ASP A 235 33.25 7.41 -15.45
N GLN A 236 33.58 7.27 -14.16
CA GLN A 236 34.74 7.92 -13.53
C GLN A 236 36.06 7.51 -14.20
N VAL A 237 36.33 6.21 -14.34
CA VAL A 237 37.59 5.74 -14.94
C VAL A 237 37.72 6.12 -16.41
N LEU A 238 36.61 6.14 -17.17
CA LEU A 238 36.62 6.60 -18.57
C LEU A 238 36.82 8.11 -18.71
N SER A 239 36.42 8.90 -17.71
CA SER A 239 36.62 10.36 -17.72
C SER A 239 38.09 10.77 -17.53
N GLU A 240 38.89 9.93 -16.89
CA GLU A 240 40.31 10.19 -16.61
C GLU A 240 41.29 9.57 -17.62
N LEU A 241 40.79 8.76 -18.56
CA LEU A 241 41.54 8.06 -19.63
C LEU A 241 41.51 8.81 -20.98
#